data_AF-A0A6J5J112-F1
#
_entry.id   AF-A0A6J5J112-F1
#
_cell.length_a   1.000
_cell.length_b   1.000
_cell.length_c   1.000
_cell.angle_alpha   90.00
_cell.angle_beta   90.00
_cell.angle_gamma   90.00
#
_symmetry.space_group_name_H-M   'P 1'
#
loop_
_entity.id
_entity.type
_entity.pdbx_description
1 polymer ?
#
loop_
_entity_poly.entity_id
_entity_poly.type
_entity_poly.pdbx_seq_one_letter_code
_entity_poly.pdbx_strand_id
1 'polypeptide(L)' 'MRIHVPIDMPEHAPRSRIGFMKGQIHVPADFDSMGRDVIRTLFEGNR' A
#
# COMPACT_ATOMS: atom_id res chain seq x y z
N MET A 1 -36.96 22.90 2.71
CA MET A 1 -35.68 22.93 3.45
C MET A 1 -35.19 21.49 3.59
N ARG A 2 -34.10 21.11 2.92
CA ARG A 2 -33.49 19.77 3.05
C ARG A 2 -32.38 19.85 4.09
N ILE A 3 -32.55 19.13 5.19
CA ILE A 3 -31.56 19.01 6.27
C ILE A 3 -30.64 17.85 5.92
N HIS A 4 -29.35 18.13 5.74
CA HIS A 4 -28.32 17.10 5.66
C HIS A 4 -27.94 16.67 7.07
N VAL A 5 -28.05 15.37 7.35
CA VAL A 5 -27.52 14.76 8.57
C VAL A 5 -26.10 14.28 8.23
N PRO A 6 -25.06 14.70 8.98
CA PRO A 6 -23.71 14.15 8.83
C PRO A 6 -23.73 12.65 9.11
N ILE A 7 -23.10 11.86 8.24
CA ILE A 7 -22.83 10.45 8.56
C ILE A 7 -21.59 10.45 9.43
N ASP A 8 -21.77 10.27 10.74
CA ASP A 8 -20.65 10.05 11.64
C ASP A 8 -19.93 8.76 11.24
N MET A 9 -18.66 8.89 10.91
CA MET A 9 -17.81 7.75 10.61
C MET A 9 -17.41 7.12 11.94
N PRO A 10 -17.79 5.84 12.20
CA PRO A 10 -17.36 5.17 13.42
C PRO A 10 -15.83 5.16 13.46
N GLU A 11 -15.28 5.45 14.64
CA GLU A 11 -13.84 5.40 14.91
C GLU A 11 -13.30 4.09 14.32
N HIS A 12 -12.31 4.20 13.42
CA HIS A 12 -11.80 3.02 12.73
C HIS A 12 -11.35 2.00 13.78
N ALA A 13 -12.01 0.84 13.82
CA ALA A 13 -11.51 -0.30 14.59
C ALA A 13 -10.01 -0.47 14.26
N PRO A 14 -9.15 -0.68 15.28
CA PRO A 14 -7.72 -0.82 15.05
C PRO A 14 -7.51 -1.87 13.96
N ARG A 15 -6.82 -1.45 12.87
CA ARG A 15 -6.63 -2.30 11.70
C ARG A 15 -5.81 -3.52 12.13
N SER A 16 -6.49 -4.62 12.42
CA SER A 16 -5.84 -5.92 12.56
C SER A 16 -5.35 -6.28 11.16
N ARG A 17 -4.05 -6.08 10.91
CA ARG A 17 -3.38 -6.63 9.75
C ARG A 17 -3.34 -8.15 9.96
N ILE A 18 -4.46 -8.82 9.70
CA ILE A 18 -4.47 -10.24 9.41
C ILE A 18 -3.48 -10.39 8.25
N GLY A 19 -2.32 -10.98 8.55
CA GLY A 19 -1.26 -11.24 7.58
C GLY A 19 -1.79 -12.24 6.57
N PHE A 20 -2.61 -11.76 5.64
CA PHE A 20 -3.11 -12.53 4.53
C PHE A 20 -1.89 -13.14 3.84
N MET A 21 -1.89 -14.47 3.67
CA MET A 21 -0.77 -15.24 3.11
C MET A 21 0.52 -15.27 3.97
N LYS A 22 0.45 -15.07 5.29
CA LYS A 22 1.59 -15.29 6.20
C LYS A 22 2.17 -16.70 5.99
N GLY A 23 3.45 -16.76 5.62
CA GLY A 23 4.16 -18.02 5.33
C GLY A 23 3.82 -18.67 3.98
N GLN A 24 2.92 -18.07 3.18
CA GLN A 24 2.58 -18.54 1.84
C GLN A 24 3.32 -17.76 0.74
N ILE A 25 3.97 -16.65 1.09
CA ILE A 25 4.82 -15.86 0.20
C ILE A 25 6.22 -15.80 0.81
N HIS A 26 7.23 -16.15 0.01
CA HIS A 26 8.63 -15.90 0.35
C HIS A 26 9.05 -14.57 -0.29
N VAL A 27 9.19 -13.53 0.53
CA VAL A 27 9.68 -12.23 0.08
C VAL A 27 11.21 -12.30 -0.04
N PRO A 28 11.80 -12.01 -1.21
CA PRO A 28 13.25 -11.96 -1.38
C PRO A 28 13.90 -10.89 -0.49
N ALA A 29 15.15 -11.10 -0.11
CA ALA A 29 15.90 -10.16 0.73
C ALA A 29 16.12 -8.79 0.06
N ASP A 30 16.05 -8.73 -1.27
CA ASP A 30 16.28 -7.56 -2.10
C ASP A 30 14.99 -6.93 -2.65
N PHE A 31 13.82 -7.35 -2.17
CA PHE A 31 12.51 -6.92 -2.68
C PHE A 31 12.37 -5.40 -2.81
N ASP A 32 12.84 -4.64 -1.81
CA ASP A 32 12.78 -3.18 -1.79
C ASP A 32 13.63 -2.50 -2.90
N SER A 33 14.57 -3.24 -3.46
CA SER A 33 15.48 -2.77 -4.51
C SER A 33 15.21 -3.39 -5.89
N MET A 34 14.30 -4.36 -5.95
CA MET A 34 13.96 -5.03 -7.20
C MET A 34 13.38 -4.02 -8.20
N GLY A 35 13.83 -4.08 -9.45
CA GLY A 35 13.35 -3.17 -10.51
C GLY A 35 13.86 -1.73 -10.39
N ARG A 36 14.79 -1.44 -9.46
CA ARG A 36 15.37 -0.10 -9.27
C ARG A 36 15.90 0.51 -10.56
N ASP A 37 16.54 -0.27 -11.42
CA ASP A 37 17.09 0.22 -12.68
C ASP A 37 15.98 0.63 -13.67
N VAL A 38 14.92 -0.16 -13.78
CA VAL A 38 13.76 0.15 -14.62
C VAL A 38 13.04 1.41 -14.12
N ILE A 39 12.80 1.49 -12.81
CA ILE A 39 12.21 2.66 -12.17
C ILE A 39 13.09 3.88 -12.43
N ARG A 40 14.40 3.76 -12.24
CA ARG A 40 15.36 4.84 -12.50
C ARG A 40 15.26 5.33 -13.93
N THR A 41 15.28 4.45 -14.93
CA THR A 41 15.11 4.84 -16.34
C THR A 41 13.78 5.56 -16.60
N LEU A 42 12.67 5.12 -15.98
CA LEU A 42 11.36 5.76 -16.15
C LEU A 42 11.31 7.20 -15.63
N PHE A 43 12.03 7.51 -14.54
CA PHE A 43 11.98 8.82 -13.91
C PHE A 43 13.17 9.73 -14.24
N GLU A 44 14.35 9.17 -14.50
CA GLU A 44 15.59 9.92 -14.74
C GLU A 44 16.03 9.89 -16.22
N GLY A 45 15.45 8.99 -17.04
CA GLY A 45 15.84 8.77 -18.43
C GLY A 45 17.10 7.92 -18.59
N ASN A 46 17.51 7.68 -19.85
CA ASN A 46 18.79 7.07 -20.18
C ASN A 46 19.84 8.17 -20.40
N ARG A 47 20.62 8.48 -19.36
CA ARG A 47 21.82 9.30 -19.49
C ARG A 47 23.04 8.45 -19.82
#